data_AF-A0A932ZL04-F1
#
_entry.id   AF-A0A932ZL04-F1
#
_cell.length_a   1.000
_cell.length_b   1.000
_cell.length_c   1.000
_cell.angle_alpha   90.00
_cell.angle_beta   90.00
_cell.angle_gamma   90.00
#
_symmetry.space_group_name_H-M   'P 1'
#
loop_
_entity.id
_entity.type
_entity.pdbx_description
1 polymer ?
#
loop_
_entity_poly.entity_id
_entity_poly.type
_entity_poly.pdbx_seq_one_letter_code
_entity_poly.pdbx_strand_id
1 'polypeptide(L)'
;MNFPWQRKQPTLGLDWGFKTWKWVRLKKNPEDHPAIDFADCLTVPEEERERIPVLKKYILEKKLEGAPTAVAFLDEELHIRQLELPKMPKEDLR
;
A
#
# COMPACT_ATOMS: atom_id res chain seq x y z
N MET A 1 31.13 -12.11 -8.55
CA MET A 1 30.12 -11.20 -9.14
C MET A 1 29.00 -11.04 -8.13
N ASN A 2 28.86 -9.84 -7.53
CA ASN A 2 27.69 -9.52 -6.72
C ASN A 2 26.54 -9.16 -7.67
N PHE A 3 25.50 -9.98 -7.68
CA PHE A 3 24.30 -9.73 -8.48
C PHE A 3 23.46 -8.63 -7.80
N PRO A 4 23.26 -7.45 -8.42
CA PRO A 4 22.63 -6.29 -7.78
C PRO A 4 21.08 -6.36 -7.65
N TRP A 5 20.48 -7.50 -8.01
CA TRP A 5 19.05 -7.81 -7.95
C TRP A 5 18.84 -8.80 -6.80
N GLN A 6 18.17 -8.51 -5.67
CA GLN A 6 16.96 -7.72 -5.46
C GLN A 6 17.05 -7.02 -4.09
N ARG A 7 17.47 -5.74 -4.05
CA ARG A 7 17.00 -4.92 -2.93
C ARG A 7 15.50 -4.73 -3.18
N LYS A 8 14.66 -5.43 -2.42
CA LYS A 8 13.21 -5.23 -2.45
C LYS A 8 12.95 -3.72 -2.37
N GLN A 9 12.35 -3.16 -3.41
CA GLN A 9 12.00 -1.74 -3.38
C GLN A 9 11.06 -1.53 -2.18
N PRO A 10 11.30 -0.51 -1.34
CA PRO A 10 10.44 -0.25 -0.20
C PRO A 10 9.02 0.07 -0.69
N THR A 11 8.05 -0.67 -0.19
CA THR A 11 6.63 -0.50 -0.53
C THR A 11 6.03 0.61 0.31
N LEU A 12 5.23 1.45 -0.33
CA LEU A 12 4.43 2.48 0.32
C LEU A 12 3.10 1.86 0.77
N GLY A 13 2.77 1.95 2.05
CA GLY A 13 1.45 1.61 2.57
C GLY A 13 0.51 2.79 2.39
N LEU A 14 -0.68 2.53 1.86
CA LEU A 14 -1.76 3.49 1.67
C LEU A 14 -3.02 3.01 2.38
N ASP A 15 -3.46 3.79 3.36
CA ASP A 15 -4.79 3.72 3.96
C ASP A 15 -5.76 4.59 3.14
N TRP A 16 -6.65 3.93 2.39
CA TRP A 16 -7.62 4.56 1.50
C TRP A 16 -8.94 4.91 2.22
N GLY A 17 -8.86 5.81 3.19
CA GLY A 17 -10.02 6.28 3.94
C GLY A 17 -10.91 7.27 3.18
N PHE A 18 -12.15 7.45 3.66
CA PHE A 18 -13.11 8.39 3.06
C PHE A 18 -12.80 9.88 3.28
N LYS A 19 -12.19 10.23 4.41
CA LYS A 19 -11.90 11.62 4.80
C LYS A 19 -10.44 12.02 4.61
N THR A 20 -9.55 11.06 4.80
CA THR A 20 -8.10 11.26 4.73
C THR A 20 -7.46 10.01 4.16
N TRP A 21 -6.57 10.20 3.18
CA TRP A 21 -5.64 9.17 2.74
C TRP A 21 -4.35 9.29 3.50
N LYS A 22 -3.86 8.20 4.08
CA LYS A 22 -2.63 8.20 4.87
C LYS A 22 -1.60 7.30 4.21
N TRP A 23 -0.36 7.77 4.22
CA TRP A 23 0.75 7.12 3.55
C TRP A 23 1.85 6.85 4.56
N VAL A 24 2.41 5.65 4.54
CA VAL A 24 3.56 5.30 5.37
C VAL A 24 4.51 4.43 4.56
N ARG A 25 5.81 4.73 4.58
CA ARG A 25 6.85 3.84 4.10
C ARG A 25 7.85 3.59 5.21
N LEU A 26 8.20 2.32 5.35
CA LEU A 26 9.14 1.85 6.35
C LEU A 26 10.45 1.51 5.65
N LYS A 27 11.54 1.94 6.26
CA LYS A 27 12.89 1.51 5.92
C LYS A 27 13.33 0.43 6.89
N LYS A 28 13.65 -0.75 6.36
CA LYS A 28 14.21 -1.85 7.14
C LYS A 28 15.74 -1.74 7.11
N ASN A 29 16.34 -1.47 8.26
CA ASN A 29 17.78 -1.64 8.45
C ASN A 29 18.05 -3.09 8.88
N PRO A 30 19.08 -3.77 8.37
CA PRO A 30 19.33 -5.18 8.67
C PRO A 30 19.54 -5.49 10.16
N GLU A 31 20.06 -4.52 10.92
CA GLU A 31 20.45 -4.69 12.33
C GLU A 31 19.55 -3.92 13.31
N ASP A 32 18.50 -3.27 12.81
CA ASP A 32 17.72 -2.29 13.57
C ASP A 32 16.21 -2.53 13.43
N HIS A 33 15.44 -1.98 14.37
CA HIS A 33 13.99 -1.94 14.25
C HIS A 33 13.57 -1.17 12.98
N PRO A 34 12.46 -1.56 12.31
CA PRO A 34 11.93 -0.80 11.18
C PRO A 34 11.70 0.66 11.58
N ALA A 35 12.21 1.59 10.78
CA ALA A 35 12.02 3.02 10.98
C ALA A 35 11.09 3.58 9.90
N ILE A 36 10.34 4.62 10.24
CA ILE A 36 9.52 5.36 9.26
C ILE A 36 10.47 6.23 8.44
N ASP A 37 10.45 6.07 7.10
CA ASP A 37 11.21 6.92 6.18
C ASP A 37 10.33 7.95 5.45
N PHE A 38 9.01 7.73 5.48
CA PHE A 38 8.00 8.64 4.97
C PHE A 38 6.69 8.39 5.70
N ALA A 39 6.06 9.44 6.17
CA ALA A 39 4.70 9.42 6.68
C ALA A 39 4.03 10.75 6.37
N ASP A 40 2.85 10.70 5.76
CA ASP A 40 2.13 11.91 5.36
C ASP A 40 0.64 11.60 5.15
N CYS A 41 -0.20 12.63 5.08
CA CYS A 41 -1.62 12.48 4.85
C CYS A 41 -2.17 13.52 3.87
N LEU A 42 -3.24 13.15 3.17
CA LEU A 42 -3.97 13.99 2.25
C LEU A 42 -5.45 13.97 2.61
N THR A 43 -6.03 15.14 2.88
CA THR A 43 -7.48 15.26 3.04
C THR A 43 -8.17 14.95 1.72
N VAL A 44 -9.19 14.10 1.77
CA VAL A 44 -9.95 13.68 0.59
C VAL A 44 -10.94 14.79 0.23
N PRO A 45 -10.94 15.29 -1.01
CA PRO A 45 -11.95 16.23 -1.47
C PRO A 45 -13.37 15.65 -1.33
N GLU A 46 -14.30 16.50 -0.89
CA GLU A 46 -15.72 16.14 -0.80
C GLU A 46 -16.28 15.82 -2.19
N GLU A 47 -15.93 16.65 -3.19
CA GLU A 47 -16.30 16.44 -4.58
C GLU A 47 -15.49 15.32 -5.24
N GLU A 48 -16.17 14.26 -5.68
CA GLU A 48 -15.52 13.08 -6.28
C GLU A 48 -14.68 13.41 -7.52
N ARG A 49 -15.15 14.35 -8.36
CA ARG A 49 -14.43 14.81 -9.55
C ARG A 49 -13.07 15.44 -9.24
N GLU A 50 -12.87 15.94 -8.03
CA GLU A 50 -11.62 16.57 -7.60
C GLU A 50 -10.61 15.60 -7.02
N ARG A 51 -11.05 14.39 -6.62
CA ARG A 51 -10.20 13.40 -5.95
C ARG A 51 -9.01 12.96 -6.81
N ILE A 52 -9.24 12.63 -8.07
CA ILE A 52 -8.18 12.16 -8.98
C ILE A 52 -7.16 13.29 -9.30
N PRO A 53 -7.58 14.51 -9.67
CA PRO A 53 -6.64 15.63 -9.84
C PRO A 53 -5.79 15.91 -8.60
N VAL A 54 -6.41 15.95 -7.41
CA VAL A 54 -5.72 16.22 -6.14
C VAL A 54 -4.73 15.11 -5.81
N LEU A 55 -5.11 13.85 -6.00
CA LEU A 55 -4.23 12.70 -5.81
C LEU A 55 -3.00 12.76 -6.74
N LYS A 56 -3.21 13.03 -8.03
CA LYS A 56 -2.12 13.14 -9.01
C LYS A 56 -1.14 14.24 -8.62
N LYS A 57 -1.65 15.42 -8.26
CA LYS A 57 -0.85 16.55 -7.80
C LYS A 57 -0.02 16.16 -6.57
N TYR A 58 -0.65 15.53 -5.58
CA TYR A 58 0.04 15.08 -4.38
C TYR A 58 1.17 14.07 -4.66
N ILE A 59 0.93 13.07 -5.52
CA ILE A 59 1.94 12.07 -5.90
C ILE A 59 3.18 12.74 -6.52
N LEU A 60 2.98 13.73 -7.39
CA LEU A 60 4.06 14.50 -8.02
C LEU A 60 4.81 15.36 -6.99
N GLU A 61 4.09 16.10 -6.14
CA GLU A 61 4.68 16.97 -5.11
C GLU A 61 5.54 16.19 -4.11
N LYS A 62 5.10 14.99 -3.74
CA LYS A 62 5.78 14.11 -2.78
C LYS A 62 6.80 13.17 -3.44
N LYS A 63 6.97 13.23 -4.76
CA LYS A 63 7.89 12.38 -5.55
C LYS A 63 7.65 10.89 -5.28
N LEU A 64 6.38 10.48 -5.27
CA LEU A 64 5.95 9.09 -5.04
C LEU A 64 5.75 8.30 -6.34
N GLU A 65 6.10 8.89 -7.48
CA GLU A 65 5.97 8.30 -8.80
C GLU A 65 6.72 6.96 -8.89
N GLY A 66 6.04 5.92 -9.37
CA GLY A 66 6.63 4.59 -9.54
C GLY A 66 6.88 3.83 -8.23
N ALA A 67 6.51 4.37 -7.07
CA ALA A 67 6.62 3.65 -5.80
C ALA A 67 5.60 2.49 -5.74
N PRO A 68 6.04 1.24 -5.58
CA PRO A 68 5.13 0.12 -5.34
C PRO A 68 4.26 0.43 -4.11
N THR A 69 2.94 0.36 -4.27
CA THR A 69 2.00 0.77 -3.23
C THR A 69 1.12 -0.41 -2.83
N ALA A 70 1.05 -0.69 -1.53
CA ALA A 70 0.09 -1.62 -0.93
C ALA A 70 -1.11 -0.82 -0.43
N VAL A 71 -2.31 -1.20 -0.86
CA VAL A 71 -3.57 -0.56 -0.49
C VAL A 71 -4.41 -1.51 0.35
N ALA A 72 -5.15 -0.96 1.32
CA ALA A 72 -6.17 -1.68 2.05
C ALA A 72 -7.57 -1.31 1.52
N PHE A 73 -8.44 -2.31 1.39
CA PHE A 73 -9.86 -2.10 1.14
C PHE A 73 -10.60 -1.93 2.45
N LEU A 74 -11.79 -1.34 2.38
CA LEU A 74 -12.65 -1.17 3.53
C LEU A 74 -13.27 -2.51 3.94
N ASP A 75 -13.36 -2.74 5.24
CA ASP A 75 -13.87 -4.00 5.80
C ASP A 75 -15.32 -4.30 5.35
N GLU A 76 -16.14 -3.27 5.19
CA GLU A 76 -17.55 -3.38 4.75
C GLU A 76 -17.69 -3.94 3.32
N GLU A 77 -16.64 -3.83 2.51
CA GLU A 77 -16.60 -4.33 1.13
C GLU A 77 -16.05 -5.76 1.04
N LEU A 78 -15.61 -6.35 2.16
CA LEU A 78 -14.93 -7.64 2.21
C LEU A 78 -15.68 -8.67 3.06
N HIS A 79 -16.08 -9.76 2.41
CA HIS A 79 -16.58 -10.95 3.11
C HIS A 79 -15.43 -11.92 3.41
N ILE A 80 -14.80 -11.77 4.57
CA ILE A 80 -13.71 -12.65 5.02
C ILE A 80 -14.29 -13.81 5.83
N ARG A 81 -14.03 -15.04 5.39
CA ARG A 81 -14.43 -16.27 6.09
C ARG A 81 -13.34 -17.34 6.03
N GLN A 82 -13.25 -18.14 7.09
CA GLN A 82 -12.44 -19.35 7.09
C GLN A 82 -13.25 -20.51 6.47
N LEU A 83 -12.59 -21.30 5.62
CA LEU A 83 -13.17 -22.49 5.00
C LEU A 83 -12.34 -23.71 5.41
N GLU A 84 -13.02 -24.80 5.74
CA GLU A 84 -12.38 -26.12 5.87
C GLU A 84 -12.44 -26.79 4.50
N LEU A 85 -11.27 -27.01 3.91
CA LEU A 85 -11.14 -27.63 2.59
C LEU A 85 -10.43 -28.98 2.71
N PRO A 86 -10.78 -29.96 1.87
CA PRO A 86 -10.04 -31.23 1.81
C PRO A 86 -8.58 -30.98 1.38
N LYS A 87 -7.69 -31.87 1.79
CA LYS A 87 -6.27 -31.78 1.38
C LYS A 87 -6.13 -32.19 -0.08
N MET A 88 -5.81 -31.22 -0.94
CA MET A 88 -5.61 -31.40 -2.40
C MET A 88 -4.58 -30.36 -2.92
N PRO A 89 -4.09 -30.50 -4.16
CA PRO A 89 -3.23 -29.51 -4.81
C PRO A 89 -3.82 -28.09 -4.80
N LYS A 90 -2.97 -27.07 -4.79
CA LYS A 90 -3.39 -25.65 -4.69
C LYS A 90 -4.23 -25.22 -5.88
N GLU A 91 -3.94 -25.77 -7.05
CA GLU A 91 -4.64 -25.54 -8.30
C GLU A 91 -6.09 -26.03 -8.24
N ASP A 92 -6.35 -27.14 -7.53
CA ASP A 92 -7.68 -27.70 -7.33
C ASP A 92 -8.48 -26.95 -6.23
N LEU A 93 -7.78 -26.33 -5.27
CA LEU A 93 -8.39 -25.50 -4.22
C LEU A 93 -8.82 -24.10 -4.69
N ARG A 94 -8.25 -23.60 -5.79
CA ARG A 94 -8.43 -22.24 -6.28
C ARG A 94 -9.74 -22.06 -7.03
#